data_AF-A0AAQ2HG62-F1
#
_entry.id   AF-A0AAQ2HG62-F1
#
_cell.length_a   1.000
_cell.length_b   1.000
_cell.length_c   1.000
_cell.angle_alpha   90.00
_cell.angle_beta   90.00
_cell.angle_gamma   90.00
#
_symmetry.space_group_name_H-M   'P 1'
#
loop_
_entity.id
_entity.type
_entity.pdbx_description
1 polymer ?
#
loop_
_entity_poly.entity_id
_entity_poly.type
_entity_poly.pdbx_seq_one_letter_code
_entity_poly.pdbx_strand_id
1 'polypeptide(L)'
;MAAVAVAAMLLLSGCSGATVGGAVNGAVKEATGGDVSLAGELPAGWPKEIPVIDGNLGFGAANTTNGDTGWVVTVATSAADPLADAKKKLEDAGFSSDTSATANVGEAGVAALTNGTWSVVLAGTPEGVLYTVNPAA
;
A
#
# COMPACT_ATOMS: atom_id res chain seq x y z
N MET A 1 43.01 -42.07 -25.83
CA MET A 1 41.88 -42.37 -26.74
C MET A 1 40.62 -41.82 -26.11
N ALA A 2 39.90 -40.97 -26.87
CA ALA A 2 38.49 -40.54 -26.76
C ALA A 2 37.95 -40.11 -25.37
N ALA A 3 37.70 -38.83 -25.08
CA ALA A 3 36.69 -37.92 -25.65
C ALA A 3 35.25 -38.44 -25.51
N VAL A 4 34.50 -37.92 -24.53
CA VAL A 4 33.06 -37.66 -24.66
C VAL A 4 32.74 -36.36 -23.91
N ALA A 5 32.57 -35.29 -24.69
CA ALA A 5 31.85 -34.10 -24.29
C ALA A 5 30.36 -34.40 -24.44
N VAL A 6 29.55 -34.08 -23.42
CA VAL A 6 28.11 -33.84 -23.61
C VAL A 6 27.82 -32.47 -23.04
N ALA A 7 27.69 -31.52 -23.96
CA ALA A 7 27.11 -30.23 -23.70
C ALA A 7 25.60 -30.40 -23.50
N ALA A 8 25.10 -30.03 -22.32
CA ALA A 8 23.71 -29.68 -22.13
C ALA A 8 23.65 -28.16 -21.92
N MET A 9 23.76 -27.44 -23.04
CA MET A 9 23.36 -26.04 -23.13
C MET A 9 21.85 -25.98 -22.96
N LEU A 10 21.36 -25.84 -21.72
CA LEU A 10 20.01 -25.34 -21.48
C LEU A 10 20.05 -23.83 -21.70
N LEU A 11 19.85 -23.48 -22.98
CA LEU A 11 19.48 -22.16 -23.43
C LEU A 11 18.15 -21.78 -22.78
N LEU A 12 18.19 -21.16 -21.60
CA LEU A 12 17.06 -20.42 -21.05
C LEU A 12 17.17 -18.94 -21.46
N SER A 13 17.28 -18.70 -22.76
CA SER A 13 16.95 -17.43 -23.38
C SER A 13 15.43 -17.33 -23.47
N GLY A 14 14.79 -16.63 -22.52
CA GLY A 14 13.37 -16.33 -22.64
C GLY A 14 12.73 -15.71 -21.40
N CYS A 15 12.40 -14.42 -21.51
CA CYS A 15 11.50 -13.64 -20.65
C CYS A 15 12.09 -13.01 -19.38
N SER A 16 13.17 -12.23 -19.54
CA SER A 16 13.71 -11.34 -18.52
C SER A 16 12.81 -10.11 -18.36
N GLY A 17 11.99 -10.08 -17.30
CA GLY A 17 11.29 -8.87 -16.87
C GLY A 17 10.16 -9.13 -15.88
N ALA A 18 9.31 -10.12 -16.13
CA ALA A 18 8.15 -10.41 -15.29
C ALA A 18 8.43 -11.33 -14.10
N THR A 19 9.51 -12.12 -14.15
CA THR A 19 9.78 -13.21 -13.18
C THR A 19 10.56 -12.78 -11.95
N VAL A 20 11.43 -11.76 -12.05
CA VAL A 20 12.21 -11.30 -10.88
C VAL A 20 11.31 -10.57 -9.89
N GLY A 21 10.54 -9.58 -10.34
CA GLY A 21 9.59 -8.85 -9.48
C GLY A 21 8.56 -9.76 -8.80
N GLY A 22 8.03 -10.74 -9.53
CA GLY A 22 7.11 -11.74 -8.95
C GLY A 22 7.77 -12.67 -7.93
N ALA A 23 9.03 -13.05 -8.14
CA ALA A 23 9.76 -13.95 -7.22
C ALA A 23 10.16 -13.27 -5.91
N VAL A 24 10.64 -12.01 -5.94
CA VAL A 24 10.86 -11.23 -4.70
C VAL A 24 9.53 -10.99 -3.98
N ASN A 25 8.46 -10.66 -4.72
CA ASN A 25 7.16 -10.46 -4.11
C ASN A 25 6.66 -11.74 -3.43
N GLY A 26 6.82 -12.91 -4.07
CA GLY A 26 6.49 -14.21 -3.47
C GLY A 26 7.28 -14.52 -2.20
N ALA A 27 8.60 -14.33 -2.20
CA ALA A 27 9.44 -14.58 -1.03
C ALA A 27 9.12 -13.65 0.16
N VAL A 28 8.77 -12.38 -0.10
CA VAL A 28 8.36 -11.43 0.95
C VAL A 28 6.97 -11.76 1.49
N LYS A 29 6.03 -12.20 0.63
CA LYS A 29 4.70 -12.69 1.08
C LYS A 29 4.84 -13.89 2.01
N GLU A 30 5.68 -14.86 1.66
CA GLU A 30 5.94 -16.04 2.50
C GLU A 30 6.60 -15.69 3.84
N ALA A 31 7.44 -14.65 3.89
CA ALA A 31 8.12 -14.21 5.10
C ALA A 31 7.26 -13.33 6.03
N THR A 32 6.33 -12.54 5.49
CA THR A 32 5.54 -11.54 6.24
C THR A 32 4.13 -12.00 6.59
N GLY A 33 3.61 -13.04 5.92
CA GLY A 33 2.25 -13.54 6.15
C GLY A 33 1.14 -12.64 5.58
N GLY A 34 1.47 -11.70 4.70
CA GLY A 34 0.53 -10.77 4.07
C GLY A 34 0.90 -10.47 2.61
N ASP A 35 -0.02 -9.86 1.87
CA ASP A 35 0.25 -9.43 0.50
C ASP A 35 0.92 -8.05 0.52
N VAL A 36 2.17 -7.98 0.06
CA VAL A 36 2.93 -6.73 -0.07
C VAL A 36 2.99 -6.35 -1.54
N SER A 37 2.67 -5.08 -1.83
CA SER A 37 2.83 -4.44 -3.13
C SER A 37 3.98 -3.43 -3.03
N LEU A 38 5.06 -3.71 -3.76
CA LEU A 38 6.22 -2.82 -3.91
C LEU A 38 6.22 -2.10 -5.27
N ALA A 39 5.18 -2.32 -6.08
CA ALA A 39 5.16 -1.95 -7.49
C ALA A 39 4.52 -0.57 -7.76
N GLY A 40 4.24 0.22 -6.73
CA GLY A 40 3.52 1.49 -6.88
C GLY A 40 2.06 1.30 -7.26
N GLU A 41 1.45 0.19 -6.81
CA GLU A 41 0.04 -0.12 -6.99
C GLU A 41 -0.64 -0.33 -5.64
N LEU A 42 -1.94 -0.05 -5.57
CA LEU A 42 -2.73 -0.35 -4.38
C LEU A 42 -2.73 -1.86 -4.11
N PRO A 43 -2.68 -2.28 -2.83
CA PRO A 43 -2.76 -3.68 -2.47
C PRO A 43 -4.09 -4.29 -2.93
N ALA A 44 -4.07 -5.59 -3.20
CA ALA A 44 -5.26 -6.30 -3.67
C ALA A 44 -6.44 -6.14 -2.70
N GLY A 45 -7.64 -5.96 -3.26
CA GLY A 45 -8.87 -5.82 -2.48
C GLY A 45 -9.07 -4.47 -1.82
N TRP A 46 -8.24 -3.45 -2.11
CA TRP A 46 -8.44 -2.09 -1.58
C TRP A 46 -9.90 -1.61 -1.75
N PRO A 47 -10.55 -1.08 -0.69
CA PRO A 47 -11.94 -0.65 -0.77
C PRO A 47 -12.13 0.51 -1.75
N LYS A 48 -13.03 0.32 -2.74
CA LYS A 48 -13.30 1.33 -3.80
C LYS A 48 -13.87 2.65 -3.26
N GLU A 49 -14.48 2.61 -2.08
CA GLU A 49 -15.06 3.77 -1.40
C GLU A 49 -14.01 4.67 -0.75
N ILE A 50 -12.75 4.20 -0.64
CA ILE A 50 -11.66 4.95 0.00
C ILE A 50 -10.78 5.53 -1.09
N PRO A 51 -11.03 6.80 -1.51
CA PRO A 51 -10.17 7.46 -2.47
C PRO A 51 -8.79 7.73 -1.87
N VAL A 52 -7.80 7.72 -2.75
CA VAL A 52 -6.39 8.03 -2.44
C VAL A 52 -6.02 9.31 -3.17
N ILE A 53 -5.22 10.19 -2.55
CA ILE A 53 -4.73 11.40 -3.21
C ILE A 53 -3.83 11.06 -4.39
N ASP A 54 -3.66 12.03 -5.29
CA ASP A 54 -2.76 11.88 -6.43
C ASP A 54 -1.30 11.94 -5.94
N GLY A 55 -0.48 11.04 -6.44
CA GLY A 55 0.91 10.90 -6.05
C GLY A 55 1.50 9.57 -6.49
N ASN A 56 2.75 9.33 -6.10
CA ASN A 56 3.39 8.05 -6.33
C ASN A 56 3.09 7.11 -5.15
N LEU A 57 2.46 5.98 -5.44
CA LEU A 57 2.26 4.94 -4.43
C LEU A 57 3.62 4.32 -4.09
N GLY A 58 3.94 4.27 -2.80
CA GLY A 58 5.18 3.69 -2.31
C GLY A 58 4.97 2.23 -1.91
N PHE A 59 4.71 2.04 -0.63
CA PHE A 59 4.48 0.76 0.00
C PHE A 59 2.98 0.51 0.11
N GLY A 60 2.51 -0.67 -0.32
CA GLY A 60 1.17 -1.16 -0.06
C GLY A 60 1.21 -2.53 0.62
N ALA A 61 0.36 -2.76 1.62
CA ALA A 61 0.19 -4.08 2.22
C ALA A 61 -1.26 -4.35 2.58
N ALA A 62 -1.64 -5.63 2.55
CA ALA A 62 -2.90 -6.14 3.05
C ALA A 62 -2.65 -7.30 4.03
N ASN A 63 -3.44 -7.36 5.09
CA ASN A 63 -3.48 -8.50 5.99
C ASN A 63 -4.94 -8.85 6.31
N THR A 64 -5.28 -10.13 6.21
CA THR A 64 -6.59 -10.66 6.61
C THR A 64 -6.45 -11.44 7.90
N THR A 65 -7.18 -11.02 8.94
CA THR A 65 -7.23 -11.70 10.23
C THR A 65 -8.69 -11.88 10.63
N ASN A 66 -9.08 -13.10 11.01
CA ASN A 66 -10.45 -13.45 11.42
C ASN A 66 -11.57 -13.10 10.41
N GLY A 67 -11.24 -13.02 9.12
CA GLY A 67 -12.18 -12.68 8.05
C GLY A 67 -12.22 -11.19 7.69
N ASP A 68 -11.66 -10.33 8.54
CA ASP A 68 -11.52 -8.90 8.27
C ASP A 68 -10.17 -8.62 7.62
N THR A 69 -10.19 -7.78 6.58
CA THR A 69 -8.97 -7.36 5.88
C THR A 69 -8.67 -5.91 6.23
N GLY A 70 -7.43 -5.64 6.61
CA GLY A 70 -6.89 -4.30 6.78
C GLY A 70 -5.83 -4.01 5.71
N TRP A 71 -5.65 -2.73 5.39
CA TRP A 71 -4.69 -2.26 4.39
C TRP A 71 -3.86 -1.11 4.91
N VAL A 72 -2.63 -1.03 4.41
CA VAL A 72 -1.71 0.09 4.64
C VAL A 72 -1.14 0.52 3.30
N VAL A 73 -1.17 1.82 3.00
CA VAL A 73 -0.61 2.40 1.77
C VAL A 73 0.12 3.71 2.06
N THR A 74 1.33 3.88 1.56
CA THR A 74 2.01 5.18 1.52
C THR A 74 1.85 5.83 0.15
N VAL A 75 1.64 7.14 0.14
CA VAL A 75 1.59 7.96 -1.07
C VAL A 75 2.58 9.11 -0.91
N ALA A 76 3.61 9.14 -1.74
CA ALA A 76 4.49 10.29 -1.85
C ALA A 76 3.87 11.31 -2.81
N THR A 77 3.84 12.58 -2.43
CA THR A 77 3.22 13.63 -3.25
C THR A 77 3.95 14.96 -3.09
N SER A 78 3.75 15.86 -4.04
CA SER A 78 4.24 17.25 -3.99
C SER A 78 3.14 18.23 -3.58
N ALA A 79 2.01 17.73 -3.07
CA ALA A 79 0.96 18.57 -2.50
C ALA A 79 1.52 19.41 -1.34
N ALA A 80 1.02 20.64 -1.20
CA ALA A 80 1.48 21.55 -0.15
C ALA A 80 1.11 21.07 1.26
N ASP A 81 -0.02 20.38 1.39
CA ASP A 81 -0.48 19.75 2.62
C ASP A 81 -1.12 18.38 2.30
N PRO A 82 -0.31 17.31 2.21
CA PRO A 82 -0.78 15.98 1.84
C PRO A 82 -1.86 15.44 2.79
N LEU A 83 -1.77 15.78 4.09
CA LEU A 83 -2.74 15.33 5.08
C LEU A 83 -4.09 16.00 4.89
N ALA A 84 -4.10 17.33 4.72
CA ALA A 84 -5.33 18.08 4.50
C ALA A 84 -6.02 17.65 3.20
N ASP A 85 -5.25 17.43 2.13
CA ASP A 85 -5.80 16.96 0.84
C ASP A 85 -6.40 15.56 0.97
N ALA A 86 -5.72 14.64 1.66
CA ALA A 86 -6.22 13.28 1.90
C ALA A 86 -7.49 13.28 2.74
N LYS A 87 -7.50 14.08 3.82
CA LYS A 87 -8.67 14.28 4.68
C LYS A 87 -9.85 14.83 3.86
N LYS A 88 -9.63 15.90 3.09
CA LYS A 88 -10.65 16.52 2.24
C LYS A 88 -11.25 15.53 1.25
N LYS A 89 -10.41 14.71 0.61
CA LYS A 89 -10.85 13.70 -0.37
C LYS A 89 -11.71 12.61 0.26
N LEU A 90 -11.42 12.20 1.49
CA LEU A 90 -12.24 11.25 2.25
C LEU A 90 -13.55 11.90 2.71
N GLU A 91 -13.52 13.15 3.17
CA GLU A 91 -14.74 13.89 3.55
C GLU A 91 -15.69 14.07 2.36
N ASP A 92 -15.15 14.36 1.18
CA ASP A 92 -15.92 14.43 -0.07
C ASP A 92 -16.49 13.05 -0.48
N ALA A 93 -15.90 11.95 0.00
CA ALA A 93 -16.40 10.58 -0.16
C ALA A 93 -17.38 10.17 0.96
N GLY A 94 -17.76 11.08 1.85
CA GLY A 94 -18.75 10.84 2.91
C GLY A 94 -18.16 10.32 4.23
N PHE A 95 -16.84 10.35 4.40
CA PHE A 95 -16.23 10.09 5.71
C PHE A 95 -16.40 11.31 6.63
N SER A 96 -16.54 11.04 7.92
CA SER A 96 -16.55 12.06 8.97
C SER A 96 -15.28 11.96 9.79
N SER A 97 -14.64 13.11 10.04
CA SER A 97 -13.44 13.21 10.87
C SER A 97 -13.76 13.01 12.36
N ASP A 98 -12.98 12.17 13.03
CA ASP A 98 -12.93 12.12 14.49
C ASP A 98 -11.95 13.20 15.00
N THR A 99 -12.52 14.32 15.45
CA THR A 99 -11.74 15.43 15.99
C THR A 99 -11.02 15.10 17.29
N SER A 100 -11.44 14.05 18.00
CA SER A 100 -10.77 13.58 19.23
C SER A 100 -9.54 12.72 18.96
N ALA A 101 -9.45 12.15 17.76
CA ALA A 101 -8.33 11.33 17.28
C ALA A 101 -7.52 12.01 16.16
N THR A 102 -7.45 13.36 16.20
CA THR A 102 -6.63 14.18 15.32
C THR A 102 -5.53 14.88 16.14
N ALA A 103 -4.29 14.86 15.67
CA ALA A 103 -3.16 15.50 16.35
C ALA A 103 -2.10 15.98 15.35
N ASN A 104 -1.33 17.02 15.70
CA ASN A 104 -0.21 17.51 14.91
C ASN A 104 1.04 17.69 15.79
N VAL A 105 2.21 17.32 15.27
CA VAL A 105 3.52 17.49 15.91
C VAL A 105 4.50 18.00 14.87
N GLY A 106 4.83 19.29 14.93
CA GLY A 106 5.63 19.94 13.89
C GLY A 106 4.90 19.91 12.55
N GLU A 107 5.57 19.41 11.51
CA GLU A 107 5.02 19.25 10.16
C GLU A 107 4.34 17.89 9.93
N ALA A 108 4.33 17.01 10.94
CA ALA A 108 3.64 15.75 10.89
C ALA A 108 2.27 15.85 11.55
N GLY A 109 1.28 15.13 11.01
CA GLY A 109 -0.08 15.10 11.56
C GLY A 109 -0.74 13.75 11.41
N VAL A 110 -1.77 13.53 12.22
CA VAL A 110 -2.63 12.34 12.18
C VAL A 110 -4.09 12.77 12.18
N ALA A 111 -4.91 12.13 11.37
CA ALA A 111 -6.36 12.30 11.36
C ALA A 111 -7.05 10.94 11.24
N ALA A 112 -8.04 10.68 12.08
CA ALA A 112 -8.91 9.51 11.95
C ALA A 112 -10.25 9.91 11.34
N LEU A 113 -10.76 9.10 10.42
CA LEU A 113 -12.02 9.31 9.73
C LEU A 113 -12.81 8.00 9.61
N THR A 114 -14.14 8.09 9.59
CA THR A 114 -15.01 6.92 9.40
C THR A 114 -16.24 7.25 8.55
N ASN A 115 -16.72 6.29 7.76
CA ASN A 115 -18.03 6.36 7.09
C ASN A 115 -19.05 5.37 7.66
N GLY A 116 -18.75 4.74 8.80
CA GLY A 116 -19.56 3.71 9.44
C GLY A 116 -19.30 2.29 8.93
N THR A 117 -18.73 2.13 7.72
CA THR A 117 -18.28 0.84 7.18
C THR A 117 -16.77 0.66 7.35
N TRP A 118 -16.02 1.74 7.14
CA TRP A 118 -14.56 1.76 7.16
C TRP A 118 -14.05 2.81 8.15
N SER A 119 -13.00 2.45 8.88
CA SER A 119 -12.16 3.36 9.65
C SER A 119 -10.85 3.59 8.91
N VAL A 120 -10.49 4.86 8.71
CA VAL A 120 -9.27 5.28 8.02
C VAL A 120 -8.47 6.18 8.95
N VAL A 121 -7.23 5.80 9.23
CA VAL A 121 -6.26 6.66 9.91
C VAL A 121 -5.26 7.14 8.88
N LEU A 122 -5.15 8.46 8.76
CA LEU A 122 -4.16 9.16 7.96
C LEU A 122 -3.03 9.61 8.86
N ALA A 123 -1.79 9.33 8.48
CA ALA A 123 -0.61 9.97 9.04
C ALA A 123 0.15 10.67 7.92
N GLY A 124 0.30 11.99 8.00
CA GLY A 124 0.90 12.80 6.95
C GLY A 124 2.13 13.57 7.40
N THR A 125 3.00 13.84 6.44
CA THR A 125 4.18 14.72 6.52
C THR A 125 4.24 15.55 5.23
N PRO A 126 5.15 16.52 5.08
CA PRO A 126 5.29 17.27 3.83
C PRO A 126 5.62 16.40 2.61
N GLU A 127 6.20 15.22 2.82
CA GLU A 127 6.58 14.28 1.76
C GLU A 127 5.41 13.40 1.27
N GLY A 128 4.34 13.29 2.04
CA GLY A 128 3.23 12.41 1.69
C GLY A 128 2.33 12.00 2.85
N VAL A 129 1.57 10.93 2.60
CA VAL A 129 0.60 10.41 3.57
C VAL A 129 0.60 8.88 3.60
N LEU A 130 0.43 8.34 4.79
CA LEU A 130 0.15 6.93 5.05
C LEU A 130 -1.34 6.77 5.34
N TYR A 131 -2.00 5.90 4.59
CA TYR A 131 -3.35 5.43 4.84
C TYR A 131 -3.29 4.10 5.59
N THR A 132 -3.99 4.02 6.72
CA THR A 132 -4.29 2.75 7.40
C THR A 132 -5.80 2.55 7.39
N VAL A 133 -6.26 1.44 6.81
CA VAL A 133 -7.68 1.15 6.56
C VAL A 133 -8.07 -0.14 7.26
N ASN A 134 -9.16 -0.11 8.02
CA ASN A 134 -9.78 -1.29 8.63
C ASN A 134 -11.31 -1.19 8.55
N PRO A 135 -12.06 -2.30 8.64
CA PRO A 135 -13.49 -2.24 8.90
C PRO A 135 -13.77 -1.40 10.16
N ALA A 136 -14.86 -0.63 10.13
CA ALA A 136 -15.34 0.07 11.32
C ALA A 136 -15.91 -0.95 12.32
N ALA A 137 -15.71 -0.67 13.62
CA ALA A 137 -16.20 -1.49 14.72
C ALA A 137 -17.67 -1.20 15.07
#